data_AF-A0A7S2MLE7-F1
#
_entry.id   AF-A0A7S2MLE7-F1
#
_cell.length_a   1.000
_cell.length_b   1.000
_cell.length_c   1.000
_cell.angle_alpha   90.00
_cell.angle_beta   90.00
_cell.angle_gamma   90.00
#
_symmetry.space_group_name_H-M   'P 1'
#
loop_
_entity.id
_entity.type
_entity.pdbx_description
1 polymer ?
#
loop_
_entity_poly.entity_id
_entity_poly.type
_entity_poly.pdbx_seq_one_letter_code
_entity_poly.pdbx_strand_id
1 'polypeptide(L)'
;PEGPVLKVPAPVVSRVYQELSNGMQAYHKAMMVVIVPFPFPFAQMLFYLLGGFTLLAPFMVLQFTRSVIFSPILTFVAVFGYNGTDYIAKEIENPFGEDRNDLPLLGMHRDYNNSIRELLLPHPHLGSMGQQLREFI
;
A
#
# COMPACT_ATOMS: atom_id res chain seq x y z
N PRO A 1 -3.86 -31.03 -33.84
CA PRO A 1 -3.81 -29.65 -34.39
C PRO A 1 -2.86 -28.79 -33.57
N GLU A 2 -1.64 -28.61 -34.08
CA GLU A 2 -0.66 -27.70 -33.50
C GLU A 2 -1.26 -26.29 -33.54
N GLY A 3 -1.45 -25.68 -32.37
CA GLY A 3 -1.95 -24.30 -32.27
C GLY A 3 -1.02 -23.35 -33.02
N PRO A 4 -1.50 -22.18 -33.47
CA PRO A 4 -0.68 -21.23 -34.20
C PRO A 4 0.57 -20.88 -33.38
N VAL A 5 1.72 -21.39 -33.81
CA VAL A 5 3.02 -21.04 -33.23
C VAL A 5 3.24 -19.56 -33.53
N LEU A 6 3.23 -18.74 -32.49
CA LEU A 6 3.58 -17.32 -32.56
C LEU A 6 4.97 -17.21 -33.21
N LYS A 7 5.03 -16.74 -34.46
CA LYS A 7 6.26 -16.47 -35.21
C LYS A 7 6.95 -15.21 -34.65
N VAL A 8 7.37 -15.28 -33.39
CA VAL A 8 7.97 -14.17 -32.65
C VAL A 8 9.33 -14.62 -32.10
N PRO A 9 10.39 -13.79 -32.16
CA PRO A 9 11.69 -14.15 -31.63
C PRO A 9 11.63 -14.55 -30.15
N ALA A 10 12.36 -15.59 -29.77
CA ALA A 10 12.39 -16.10 -28.40
C ALA A 10 12.59 -15.01 -27.32
N PRO A 11 13.46 -13.99 -27.49
CA PRO A 11 13.64 -12.93 -26.49
C PRO A 11 12.37 -12.12 -26.19
N VAL A 12 11.48 -11.93 -27.17
CA VAL A 12 10.24 -11.14 -27.00
C VAL A 12 9.23 -11.93 -26.17
N VAL A 13 9.07 -13.22 -26.45
CA VAL A 13 8.19 -14.11 -25.70
C VAL A 13 8.68 -14.27 -24.26
N SER A 14 9.99 -14.43 -24.05
CA SER A 14 10.58 -14.48 -22.71
C SER A 14 10.31 -13.21 -21.91
N ARG A 15 10.37 -12.02 -22.53
CA ARG A 15 10.07 -10.75 -21.86
C ARG A 15 8.62 -10.66 -21.40
N VAL A 16 7.66 -11.13 -22.20
CA VAL A 16 6.25 -11.18 -21.81
C VAL A 16 6.06 -12.06 -20.57
N TYR A 17 6.66 -13.25 -20.54
CA TYR A 17 6.60 -14.12 -19.36
C TYR A 17 7.26 -13.50 -18.13
N GLN A 18 8.34 -12.75 -18.33
CA GLN A 18 9.01 -12.05 -17.24
C GLN A 18 8.11 -10.98 -16.61
N GLU A 19 7.43 -10.15 -17.42
CA GLU A 19 6.51 -9.13 -16.89
C GLU A 19 5.30 -9.75 -16.18
N LEU A 20 4.76 -10.86 -16.71
CA LEU A 20 3.70 -11.60 -16.03
C LEU A 20 4.17 -12.16 -14.67
N SER A 21 5.39 -12.71 -14.62
CA SER A 21 6.00 -13.18 -13.37
C SER A 21 6.21 -12.05 -12.36
N ASN A 22 6.68 -10.89 -12.82
CA ASN A 22 6.83 -9.69 -11.98
C ASN A 22 5.47 -9.26 -11.39
N GLY A 23 4.41 -9.26 -12.22
CA GLY A 23 3.05 -8.96 -11.79
C GLY A 23 2.54 -9.93 -10.71
N MET A 24 2.74 -11.24 -10.88
CA MET A 24 2.36 -12.23 -9.86
C MET A 24 3.13 -12.05 -8.56
N GLN A 25 4.44 -11.74 -8.62
CA GLN A 25 5.22 -11.46 -7.42
C GLN A 25 4.72 -10.22 -6.68
N ALA A 26 4.37 -9.15 -7.39
CA ALA A 26 3.80 -7.95 -6.79
C ALA A 26 2.44 -8.22 -6.12
N TYR A 27 1.58 -8.99 -6.79
CA TYR A 27 0.30 -9.44 -6.22
C TYR A 27 0.49 -10.24 -4.93
N HIS A 28 1.40 -11.22 -4.92
CA HIS A 28 1.68 -12.01 -3.72
C HIS A 28 2.23 -11.16 -2.58
N LYS A 29 3.08 -10.16 -2.86
CA LYS A 29 3.57 -9.22 -1.83
C LYS A 29 2.42 -8.42 -1.22
N ALA A 30 1.48 -7.92 -2.03
CA ALA A 30 0.29 -7.23 -1.53
C ALA A 30 -0.60 -8.16 -0.69
N MET A 31 -0.81 -9.40 -1.14
CA MET A 31 -1.55 -10.41 -0.37
C MET A 31 -0.91 -10.72 0.98
N MET A 32 0.42 -10.74 1.09
CA MET A 32 1.11 -10.97 2.35
C MET A 32 0.84 -9.88 3.39
N VAL A 33 0.69 -8.62 2.95
CA VAL A 33 0.31 -7.51 3.85
C VAL A 33 -1.09 -7.73 4.42
N VAL A 34 -2.02 -8.24 3.61
CA VAL A 34 -3.40 -8.52 4.04
C VAL A 34 -3.48 -9.77 4.94
N ILE A 35 -2.74 -10.82 4.60
CA ILE A 35 -2.83 -12.13 5.26
C ILE A 35 -2.05 -12.18 6.56
N VAL A 36 -0.96 -11.41 6.69
CA VAL A 36 -0.10 -11.42 7.88
C VAL A 36 -0.43 -10.20 8.75
N PRO A 37 -1.38 -10.32 9.68
CA PRO A 37 -1.75 -9.20 10.54
C PRO A 37 -0.64 -8.86 11.53
N PHE A 38 -0.70 -7.66 12.08
CA PHE A 38 0.15 -7.24 13.18
C PHE A 38 0.05 -8.24 14.35
N PRO A 39 1.17 -8.65 14.99
CA PRO A 39 1.14 -9.68 16.01
C PRO A 39 0.27 -9.29 17.22
N PHE A 40 -0.77 -10.07 17.48
CA PHE A 40 -1.72 -9.81 18.57
C PHE A 40 -1.08 -9.59 19.95
N PRO A 41 -0.06 -10.37 20.39
CA PRO A 41 0.59 -10.12 21.68
C PRO A 41 1.25 -8.74 21.77
N PHE A 42 1.78 -8.21 20.66
CA PHE A 42 2.34 -6.86 20.63
C PHE A 42 1.24 -5.80 20.79
N ALA A 43 0.11 -5.97 20.11
CA ALA A 43 -1.03 -5.06 20.24
C ALA A 43 -1.56 -5.03 21.68
N GLN A 44 -1.63 -6.19 22.35
CA GLN A 44 -2.03 -6.29 23.75
C GLN A 44 -1.05 -5.56 24.67
N MET A 45 0.26 -5.78 24.49
CA MET A 45 1.28 -5.11 25.29
C MET A 45 1.21 -3.59 25.13
N LEU A 46 1.06 -3.10 23.89
CA LEU A 46 0.93 -1.68 23.61
C LEU A 46 -0.31 -1.08 24.26
N PHE A 47 -1.45 -1.78 24.19
CA PHE A 47 -2.69 -1.37 24.85
C PHE A 47 -2.52 -1.24 26.38
N TYR A 48 -1.92 -2.25 27.04
CA TYR A 48 -1.70 -2.18 28.49
C TYR A 48 -0.70 -1.10 28.89
N LEU A 49 0.37 -0.91 28.11
CA LEU A 49 1.38 0.12 28.37
C LEU A 49 0.80 1.53 28.20
N LEU A 50 0.04 1.79 27.13
CA LEU A 50 -0.63 3.07 26.91
C LEU A 50 -1.74 3.32 27.94
N GLY A 51 -2.46 2.28 28.36
CA GLY A 51 -3.43 2.38 29.46
C GLY A 51 -2.75 2.78 30.77
N GLY A 52 -1.65 2.10 31.12
CA GLY A 52 -0.84 2.45 32.29
C GLY A 52 -0.26 3.87 32.21
N PHE A 53 0.26 4.25 31.04
CA PHE A 53 0.75 5.60 30.79
C PHE A 53 -0.35 6.65 30.98
N THR A 54 -1.54 6.42 30.43
CA THR A 54 -2.69 7.32 30.54
C THR A 54 -3.11 7.54 32.00
N LEU A 55 -3.05 6.49 32.83
CA LEU A 55 -3.36 6.57 34.26
C LEU A 55 -2.25 7.25 35.07
N LEU A 56 -0.97 6.97 34.77
CA LEU A 56 0.16 7.44 35.58
C LEU A 56 0.66 8.84 35.18
N ALA A 57 0.53 9.22 33.91
CA ALA A 57 0.95 10.51 33.38
C ALA A 57 0.46 11.73 34.17
N PRO A 58 -0.82 11.87 34.57
CA PRO A 58 -1.27 13.02 35.36
C PRO A 58 -0.51 13.19 36.67
N PHE A 59 -0.23 12.09 37.38
CA PHE A 59 0.48 12.13 38.66
C PHE A 59 1.95 12.52 38.48
N MET A 60 2.61 11.93 37.47
CA MET A 60 4.02 12.21 37.16
C MET A 60 4.22 13.67 36.73
N VAL A 61 3.36 14.16 35.83
CA VAL A 61 3.43 15.54 35.33
C VAL A 61 3.11 16.56 36.42
N LEU A 62 2.14 16.28 37.29
CA LEU A 62 1.82 17.14 38.44
C LEU A 62 3.01 17.25 39.39
N GLN A 63 3.65 16.11 39.71
CA GLN A 63 4.81 16.11 40.60
C GLN A 63 6.02 16.82 39.99
N PHE A 64 6.22 16.71 38.67
CA PHE A 64 7.29 17.37 37.94
C PHE A 64 7.10 18.88 37.85
N THR A 65 5.90 19.33 37.47
CA THR A 65 5.63 20.75 37.18
C THR A 65 5.24 21.54 38.43
N ARG A 66 4.64 20.88 39.43
CA ARG A 66 4.05 21.51 40.64
C ARG A 66 3.04 22.64 40.35
N SER A 67 2.47 22.66 39.14
CA SER A 67 1.54 23.70 38.69
C SER A 67 0.18 23.09 38.36
N VAL A 68 -0.88 23.62 38.97
CA VAL A 68 -2.25 23.12 38.76
C VAL A 68 -2.78 23.44 37.35
N ILE A 69 -2.22 24.45 36.67
CA ILE A 69 -2.65 24.88 35.32
C ILE A 69 -1.84 24.17 34.23
N PHE A 70 -0.51 24.16 34.35
CA PHE A 70 0.35 23.58 33.31
C PHE A 70 0.29 22.04 33.29
N SER A 71 0.06 21.41 34.45
CA SER A 71 0.03 19.94 34.53
C SER A 71 -1.07 19.30 33.67
N PRO A 72 -2.36 19.68 33.76
CA PRO A 72 -3.39 19.09 32.91
C PRO A 72 -3.16 19.33 31.41
N ILE A 73 -2.60 20.49 31.04
CA ILE A 73 -2.27 20.79 29.63
C ILE A 73 -1.18 19.85 29.11
N LEU A 74 -0.09 19.69 29.86
CA LEU A 74 1.02 18.83 29.46
C LEU A 74 0.62 17.34 29.47
N THR A 75 -0.16 16.91 30.47
CA THR A 75 -0.72 15.56 30.50
C THR A 75 -1.63 15.31 29.31
N PHE A 76 -2.51 16.26 28.96
CA PHE A 76 -3.38 16.13 27.80
C PHE A 76 -2.55 15.96 26.51
N VAL A 77 -1.59 16.85 26.26
CA VAL A 77 -0.73 16.77 25.06
C VAL A 77 0.00 15.43 24.98
N ALA A 78 0.56 14.95 26.09
CA ALA A 78 1.30 13.70 26.12
C ALA A 78 0.38 12.49 25.87
N VAL A 79 -0.71 12.36 26.64
CA VAL A 79 -1.67 11.25 26.51
C VAL A 79 -2.32 11.25 25.13
N PHE A 80 -2.74 12.42 24.65
CA PHE A 80 -3.32 12.57 23.31
C PHE A 80 -2.33 12.19 22.22
N GLY A 81 -1.08 12.66 22.30
CA GLY A 81 -0.05 12.36 21.31
C GLY A 81 0.25 10.87 21.21
N TYR A 82 0.44 10.18 22.34
CA TYR A 82 0.74 8.74 22.34
C TYR A 82 -0.46 7.89 21.91
N ASN A 83 -1.67 8.16 22.41
CA ASN A 83 -2.87 7.44 21.98
C ASN A 83 -3.19 7.73 20.50
N GLY A 84 -3.07 8.99 20.07
CA GLY A 84 -3.26 9.37 18.68
C GLY A 84 -2.29 8.66 17.73
N THR A 85 -1.03 8.50 18.14
CA THR A 85 -0.04 7.74 17.36
C THR A 85 -0.43 6.27 17.23
N ASP A 86 -0.91 5.65 18.30
CA ASP A 86 -1.41 4.26 18.28
C ASP A 86 -2.63 4.09 17.35
N TYR A 87 -3.57 5.05 17.36
CA TYR A 87 -4.69 5.03 16.41
C TYR A 87 -4.23 5.19 14.96
N ILE A 88 -3.30 6.09 14.68
CA ILE A 88 -2.74 6.27 13.33
C ILE A 88 -2.00 5.02 12.87
N ALA A 89 -1.24 4.37 13.76
CA ALA A 89 -0.54 3.12 13.44
C ALA A 89 -1.53 2.03 13.01
N LYS A 90 -2.64 1.86 13.75
CA LYS A 90 -3.70 0.90 13.42
C LYS A 90 -4.33 1.13 12.05
N GLU A 91 -4.53 2.40 11.65
CA GLU A 91 -5.03 2.73 10.32
C GLU A 91 -4.03 2.31 9.23
N ILE A 92 -2.74 2.63 9.43
CA ILE A 92 -1.68 2.33 8.45
C ILE A 92 -1.43 0.83 8.28
N GLU A 93 -1.76 0.02 9.29
CA GLU A 93 -1.65 -1.44 9.24
C GLU A 93 -2.61 -2.09 8.23
N ASN A 94 -3.71 -1.42 7.83
CA ASN A 94 -4.71 -1.98 6.92
C ASN A 94 -4.94 -1.12 5.65
N PRO A 95 -3.92 -0.92 4.78
CA PRO A 95 -3.99 0.05 3.68
C PRO A 95 -4.92 -0.34 2.52
N PHE A 96 -5.49 -1.56 2.57
CA PHE A 96 -6.34 -2.14 1.52
C PHE A 96 -7.81 -2.29 1.98
N GLY A 97 -8.21 -1.57 3.03
CA GLY A 97 -9.58 -1.56 3.54
C GLY A 97 -10.54 -0.69 2.72
N GLU A 98 -11.56 -0.16 3.41
CA GLU A 98 -12.60 0.71 2.84
C GLU A 98 -12.64 2.11 3.47
N ASP A 99 -11.63 2.45 4.28
CA ASP A 99 -11.54 3.74 4.94
C ASP A 99 -11.12 4.84 3.95
N ARG A 100 -11.37 6.10 4.33
CA ARG A 100 -11.08 7.26 3.46
C ARG A 100 -9.59 7.42 3.15
N ASN A 101 -8.72 6.89 4.00
CA ASN A 101 -7.27 6.98 3.86
C ASN A 101 -6.65 5.71 3.23
N ASP A 102 -7.47 4.75 2.83
CA ASP A 102 -7.01 3.53 2.18
C ASP A 102 -6.71 3.74 0.69
N LEU A 103 -6.01 2.77 0.10
CA LEU A 103 -5.68 2.80 -1.32
C LEU A 103 -6.95 2.70 -2.16
N PRO A 104 -7.15 3.58 -3.17
CA PRO A 104 -8.33 3.55 -4.03
C PRO A 104 -8.22 2.43 -5.08
N LEU A 105 -8.26 1.17 -4.63
CA LEU A 105 -8.00 -0.02 -5.44
C LEU A 105 -8.83 -0.08 -6.73
N LEU A 106 -10.12 0.27 -6.64
CA LEU A 106 -11.00 0.30 -7.80
C LEU A 106 -10.60 1.38 -8.81
N GLY A 107 -10.16 2.54 -8.33
CA GLY A 107 -9.63 3.61 -9.18
C GLY A 107 -8.36 3.18 -9.89
N MET A 108 -7.39 2.64 -9.13
CA MET A 108 -6.13 2.13 -9.67
C MET A 108 -6.36 1.03 -10.72
N HIS A 109 -7.31 0.13 -10.49
CA HIS A 109 -7.64 -0.93 -11.47
C HIS A 109 -8.29 -0.36 -12.74
N ARG A 110 -9.15 0.65 -12.62
CA ARG A 110 -9.73 1.35 -13.78
C ARG A 110 -8.65 2.06 -14.59
N ASP A 111 -7.72 2.74 -13.93
CA ASP A 111 -6.62 3.45 -14.59
C ASP A 111 -5.68 2.47 -15.31
N TYR A 112 -5.40 1.33 -14.70
CA TYR A 112 -4.64 0.24 -15.35
C TYR A 112 -5.35 -0.28 -16.61
N ASN A 113 -6.66 -0.55 -16.53
CA ASN A 113 -7.44 -1.00 -17.68
C ASN A 113 -7.49 0.06 -18.80
N ASN A 114 -7.60 1.33 -18.45
CA ASN A 114 -7.55 2.44 -19.41
C ASN A 114 -6.19 2.52 -20.10
N SER A 115 -5.10 2.34 -19.35
CA SER A 115 -3.73 2.35 -19.90
C SER A 115 -3.52 1.23 -20.92
N ILE A 116 -3.99 0.01 -20.63
CA ILE A 116 -3.97 -1.09 -21.60
C ILE A 116 -4.82 -0.75 -22.82
N ARG A 117 -6.01 -0.18 -22.62
CA ARG A 117 -6.90 0.20 -23.73
C ARG A 117 -6.22 1.21 -24.65
N GLU A 118 -5.56 2.22 -24.10
CA GLU A 118 -4.81 3.22 -24.88
C GLU A 118 -3.68 2.58 -25.70
N LEU A 119 -2.94 1.62 -25.12
CA LEU A 119 -1.90 0.87 -25.84
C LEU A 119 -2.46 0.04 -27.01
N LEU A 120 -3.73 -0.39 -26.92
CA LEU A 120 -4.40 -1.15 -27.97
C LEU A 120 -5.03 -0.26 -29.06
N LEU A 121 -5.16 1.06 -28.81
CA LEU A 121 -5.63 1.98 -29.83
C LEU A 121 -4.56 2.15 -30.91
N PRO A 122 -4.93 2.13 -32.21
CA PRO A 122 -3.97 2.32 -33.29
C PRO A 122 -3.39 3.73 -33.23
N HIS A 123 -2.14 3.86 -32.76
CA HIS A 123 -1.40 5.09 -32.91
C HIS A 123 -1.13 5.34 -34.41
N PRO A 124 -1.43 6.54 -34.94
CA PRO A 124 -1.28 6.84 -36.37
C PRO A 124 0.15 6.63 -36.93
N HIS A 125 1.17 6.58 -36.07
CA HIS A 125 2.57 6.37 -36.44
C HIS A 125 3.03 4.90 -36.40
N LEU A 126 2.26 3.98 -35.81
CA LEU A 126 2.61 2.54 -35.77
C LEU A 126 2.09 1.78 -36.99
N GLY A 127 1.05 2.29 -37.66
CA GLY A 127 0.59 1.77 -38.95
C GLY A 127 1.66 1.90 -40.04
N SER A 128 2.38 3.03 -40.07
CA SER A 128 3.51 3.24 -40.98
C SER A 128 4.73 2.40 -40.60
N MET A 129 4.99 2.17 -39.32
CA MET A 129 6.12 1.33 -38.88
C MET A 129 5.87 -0.16 -39.16
N GLY A 130 4.61 -0.61 -39.05
CA GLY A 130 4.18 -1.95 -39.47
C GLY A 130 4.21 -2.15 -41.00
N GLN A 131 4.07 -1.08 -41.79
CA GLN A 131 4.33 -1.12 -43.24
C GLN A 131 5.83 -1.14 -43.54
N GLN A 132 6.63 -0.31 -42.88
CA GLN A 132 8.10 -0.29 -43.04
C GLN A 132 8.75 -1.63 -42.67
N LEU A 133 8.30 -2.28 -41.60
CA LEU A 133 8.79 -3.62 -41.23
C LEU A 133 8.39 -4.72 -42.23
N ARG A 134 7.30 -4.54 -42.99
CA ARG A 134 6.89 -5.43 -44.08
C ARG A 134 7.65 -5.19 -45.38
N GLU A 135 8.25 -4.02 -45.56
CA GLU A 135 9.14 -3.72 -46.70
C GLU A 135 10.57 -4.21 -46.47
N PHE A 136 10.94 -4.48 -45.21
CA PHE A 136 12.27 -4.98 -44.81
C PHE A 136 12.35 -6.51 -44.65
N ILE A 137 11.25 -7.24 -44.85
CA ILE A 137 11.16 -8.72 -44.84
C ILE A 137 10.69 -9.17 -46.22
#